data_AF-A0A1H3FJ60-F1
#
_entry.id   AF-A0A1H3FJ60-F1
#
_cell.length_a   1.000
_cell.length_b   1.000
_cell.length_c   1.000
_cell.angle_alpha   90.00
_cell.angle_beta   90.00
_cell.angle_gamma   90.00
#
_symmetry.space_group_name_H-M   'P 1'
#
loop_
_entity.id
_entity.type
_entity.pdbx_description
1 polymer ?
#
loop_
_entity_poly.entity_id
_entity_poly.type
_entity_poly.pdbx_seq_one_letter_code
_entity_poly.pdbx_strand_id
1 'polypeptide(L)' 'MAGLSIWHVVIFAIVVILLFGTSKLKNLGKDVGGAVKDFKKSIKEDEAEQARLKEPLTIDAQVKNAENSIKS' A
#
# COMPACT_ATOMS: atom_id res chain seq x y z
N MET A 1 -26.96 22.47 3.51
CA MET A 1 -25.54 22.29 3.85
C MET A 1 -24.78 22.06 2.56
N ALA A 2 -23.99 23.03 2.10
CA ALA A 2 -23.22 22.91 0.86
C ALA A 2 -22.11 21.88 1.07
N GLY A 3 -22.28 20.68 0.52
CA GLY A 3 -21.24 19.64 0.55
C GLY A 3 -20.04 20.08 -0.27
N LEU A 4 -18.85 19.71 0.17
CA LEU A 4 -17.62 19.88 -0.59
C LEU A 4 -17.74 19.03 -1.88
N SER A 5 -18.27 19.64 -2.93
CA SER A 5 -18.34 19.01 -4.24
C SER A 5 -16.92 18.88 -4.79
N ILE A 6 -16.60 17.72 -5.33
CA ILE A 6 -15.29 17.36 -5.89
C ILE A 6 -14.78 18.43 -6.88
N TRP A 7 -15.70 19.10 -7.59
CA TRP A 7 -15.38 20.22 -8.48
C TRP A 7 -14.69 21.40 -7.80
N HIS A 8 -15.08 21.72 -6.57
CA HIS A 8 -14.46 22.82 -5.81
C HIS A 8 -13.04 22.46 -5.38
N VAL A 9 -12.81 21.19 -5.01
CA VAL A 9 -11.48 20.71 -4.60
C VAL A 9 -10.50 20.76 -5.78
N VAL A 10 -10.93 20.39 -6.99
CA VAL A 10 -10.09 20.46 -8.19
C VAL A 10 -9.70 21.90 -8.53
N ILE A 11 -10.67 22.82 -8.51
CA ILE A 11 -10.42 24.24 -8.79
C ILE A 11 -9.49 24.85 -7.73
N PHE A 12 -9.72 24.53 -6.46
CA PHE A 12 -8.84 24.96 -5.37
C PHE A 12 -7.41 24.44 -5.53
N ALA A 13 -7.24 23.16 -5.88
CA ALA A 13 -5.94 22.56 -6.12
C ALA A 13 -5.18 23.27 -7.27
N ILE A 14 -5.85 23.64 -8.35
CA ILE A 14 -5.25 24.39 -9.46
C ILE A 14 -4.72 25.75 -8.97
N VAL A 15 -5.52 26.49 -8.19
CA VAL A 15 -5.12 27.79 -7.64
C VAL A 15 -3.91 27.64 -6.72
N VAL A 16 -3.89 26.64 -5.84
CA VAL A 16 -2.74 26.36 -4.96
C VAL A 16 -1.49 26.03 -5.79
N ILE A 17 -1.60 25.20 -6.82
CA ILE A 17 -0.47 24.88 -7.71
C ILE A 17 0.07 26.13 -8.42
N LEU A 18 -0.80 27.03 -8.86
CA LEU A 18 -0.38 28.29 -9.50
C LEU A 18 0.31 29.25 -8.52
N LEU A 19 -0.18 29.36 -7.28
CA LEU A 19 0.41 30.24 -6.26
C LEU A 19 1.78 29.76 -5.79
N PHE A 20 1.90 28.47 -5.48
CA PHE A 20 3.14 27.90 -4.97
C PHE A 20 4.13 27.49 -6.09
N GLY A 21 3.63 27.36 -7.31
CA GLY A 21 4.35 26.81 -8.45
C GLY A 21 4.53 25.29 -8.35
N THR A 22 4.68 24.63 -9.50
CA THR A 22 4.88 23.17 -9.57
C THR A 22 6.22 22.72 -8.99
N SER A 23 7.23 23.59 -8.95
CA SER A 23 8.58 23.25 -8.48
C SER A 23 8.61 22.95 -6.98
N LYS A 24 7.99 23.80 -6.15
CA LYS A 24 7.92 23.58 -4.70
C LYS A 24 7.04 22.39 -4.36
N LEU A 25 5.88 22.25 -5.02
CA LEU A 25 4.97 21.12 -4.83
C LEU A 25 5.61 19.80 -5.24
N LYS A 26 6.43 19.77 -6.29
CA LYS A 26 7.15 18.56 -6.72
C LYS A 26 8.21 18.15 -5.71
N ASN A 27 8.98 19.10 -5.16
CA ASN A 27 10.01 18.76 -4.18
C ASN A 27 9.37 18.26 -2.88
N LEU A 28 8.40 19.00 -2.34
CA LEU A 28 7.67 18.60 -1.13
C LEU A 28 6.87 17.30 -1.32
N GLY A 29 6.24 17.13 -2.49
CA GLY A 29 5.46 15.95 -2.84
C GLY A 29 6.32 14.71 -3.04
N LYS A 30 7.59 14.85 -3.44
CA LYS A 30 8.54 13.71 -3.48
C LYS A 30 8.90 13.25 -2.06
N ASP A 31 9.20 14.20 -1.18
CA ASP A 31 9.63 13.89 0.20
C ASP A 31 8.47 13.27 0.99
N VAL A 32 7.29 13.89 0.94
CA VAL A 32 6.08 13.39 1.62
C VAL A 32 5.53 12.14 0.92
N GLY A 33 5.50 12.14 -0.42
CA GLY A 33 4.98 11.01 -1.19
C GLY A 33 5.84 9.75 -1.06
N GLY A 34 7.16 9.91 -0.92
CA GLY A 34 8.08 8.81 -0.59
C GLY A 34 7.72 8.19 0.76
N ALA A 35 7.62 9.00 1.82
CA ALA A 35 7.26 8.52 3.15
C ALA A 35 5.89 7.80 3.18
N VAL A 36 4.87 8.35 2.51
CA VAL A 36 3.55 7.72 2.43
C VAL A 36 3.57 6.43 1.59
N LYS A 37 4.39 6.38 0.53
CA LYS A 37 4.55 5.17 -0.29
C LYS A 37 5.16 4.04 0.53
N ASP A 38 6.22 4.33 1.29
CA ASP A 38 6.90 3.35 2.13
C ASP A 38 5.97 2.87 3.25
N PHE A 39 5.23 3.79 3.90
CA PHE A 39 4.21 3.44 4.89
C PHE A 39 3.13 2.51 4.32
N LYS A 40 2.60 2.81 3.13
CA LYS A 40 1.60 1.95 2.46
C LYS A 40 2.20 0.59 2.08
N LYS A 41 3.48 0.54 1.72
CA LYS A 41 4.17 -0.70 1.39
C LYS A 41 4.31 -1.57 2.63
N SER A 42 4.77 -1.02 3.75
CA SER A 42 4.90 -1.75 5.01
C SER A 42 3.56 -2.31 5.51
N ILE A 43 2.47 -1.53 5.44
CA ILE A 43 1.13 -2.03 5.80
C ILE A 43 0.71 -3.21 4.91
N LYS A 44 0.98 -3.13 3.60
CA LYS A 44 0.64 -4.23 2.68
C LYS A 44 1.50 -5.47 2.89
N GLU A 45 2.76 -5.28 3.24
CA GLU A 45 3.69 -6.36 3.56
C GLU A 45 3.26 -7.06 4.85
N ASP A 46 2.88 -6.30 5.88
CA ASP A 46 2.28 -6.84 7.12
C ASP A 46 0.95 -7.57 6.83
N GLU A 47 0.07 -7.07 5.96
CA GLU A 47 -1.16 -7.77 5.57
C GLU A 47 -0.86 -9.09 4.82
N ALA A 48 0.13 -9.09 3.93
CA ALA A 48 0.54 -10.29 3.20
C ALA A 48 1.25 -11.31 4.11
N GLU A 49 2.03 -10.84 5.09
CA GLU A 49 2.68 -11.67 6.09
C GLU A 49 1.65 -12.24 7.08
N GLN A 50 0.66 -11.46 7.49
CA GLN A 50 -0.48 -11.94 8.28
C GLN A 50 -1.40 -12.90 7.50
N ALA A 51 -1.49 -12.78 6.17
CA ALA A 51 -2.17 -13.76 5.32
C ALA A 51 -1.39 -15.08 5.23
N ARG A 52 -0.05 -15.03 5.20
CA ARG A 52 0.81 -16.23 5.28
C ARG A 52 0.80 -16.89 6.67
N LEU A 53 0.69 -16.10 7.73
CA LEU A 53 0.55 -16.61 9.11
C LEU A 53 -0.86 -17.19 9.40
N LYS A 54 -1.83 -16.95 8.52
CA LYS A 54 -3.17 -17.56 8.57
C LYS A 54 -3.29 -18.87 7.79
N GLU A 55 -2.27 -19.28 7.04
CA GLU A 55 -2.18 -20.68 6.66
C GLU A 55 -1.80 -21.47 7.91
N PRO A 56 -2.60 -22.47 8.32
CA PRO A 56 -2.23 -23.29 9.45
C PRO A 56 -0.90 -23.96 9.14
N LEU A 57 0.10 -23.73 9.99
CA LEU A 57 1.34 -24.50 10.04
C LEU A 57 1.04 -25.92 10.56
N THR A 58 0.04 -26.58 9.97
CA THR A 58 -0.37 -27.93 10.33
C THR A 58 0.64 -28.91 9.78
N ILE A 59 1.06 -29.81 10.66
CA ILE A 59 2.02 -30.90 10.44
C ILE A 59 1.66 -31.75 9.20
N ASP A 60 0.39 -31.72 8.76
CA ASP A 60 -0.16 -32.43 7.60
C ASP A 60 0.50 -32.09 6.24
N ALA A 61 1.04 -30.88 6.06
CA ALA A 61 1.70 -30.49 4.80
C ALA A 61 3.06 -31.20 4.60
N GLN A 62 3.70 -31.64 5.69
CA GLN A 62 5.01 -32.30 5.64
C GLN A 62 4.88 -33.82 5.43
N VAL A 63 3.80 -34.44 5.94
CA VAL A 63 3.57 -35.89 5.82
C VAL A 63 3.31 -36.28 4.36
N LYS A 64 2.56 -35.48 3.60
CA LYS A 64 2.24 -35.79 2.20
C LYS A 64 3.45 -35.74 1.24
N ASN A 65 4.49 -34.98 1.58
CA ASN A 65 5.72 -34.91 0.79
C ASN A 65 6.64 -36.11 1.07
N ALA A 66 6.73 -36.56 2.32
CA ALA A 66 7.50 -37.74 2.71
C ALA A 66 6.86 -39.06 2.22
N GLU A 67 5.53 -39.17 2.22
CA GLU A 67 4.84 -40.37 1.72
C GLU A 67 5.01 -40.59 0.21
N ASN A 68 5.12 -39.51 -0.56
CA ASN A 68 5.30 -39.59 -2.01
C ASN A 68 6.73 -39.95 -2.43
N SER A 69 7.73 -39.73 -1.57
CA SER A 69 9.12 -40.15 -1.82
C SER A 69 9.44 -41.58 -1.37
N ILE A 70 8.61 -42.17 -0.49
CA ILE A 70 8.80 -43.54 0.03
C ILE A 70 8.15 -44.59 -0.90
N LYS A 71 7.22 -44.16 -1.78
CA LYS A 71 6.49 -45.05 -2.68
C LYS A 71 6.96 -45.00 -4.16
N SER A 72 8.07 -44.33 -4.45
CA SER A 72 8.76 -44.38 -5.76
C SER A 72 10.02 -45.22 -5.69
#